data_AF-S4R5X7-F1
#
_entry.id   AF-S4R5X7-F1
#
_cell.length_a   1.000
_cell.length_b   1.000
_cell.length_c   1.000
_cell.angle_alpha   90.00
_cell.angle_beta   90.00
_cell.angle_gamma   90.00
#
_symmetry.space_group_name_H-M   'P 1'
#
loop_
_entity.id
_entity.type
_entity.pdbx_description
1 polymer ?
#
loop_
_entity_poly.entity_id
_entity_poly.type
_entity_poly.pdbx_seq_one_letter_code
_entity_poly.pdbx_strand_id
1 'polypeptide(L)'
;CPHAGKAVQVVRLHLLKMNVAADEKGNQGTFTIIYNQGFEVVLAGYKWFAFFNFTQVGTVVTSLCAETRAGWVHDVLGRNWACFRGRQVKPRSWRAHAACLLAKQVRHMLYEHNAAFVQRVNDAQRSWRAVRYPLYDGLSLGELTRRAGGRASRIHGRPKPAVVTEETRRLASSLPTSWDWRNVNGINYVSPIRNQGSCGSCYSFSSMAMLEARIRILTNASQTPILSTQQIVSCSKFSQG
;
A
#
# COMPACT_ATOMS: atom_id res chain seq x y z
N CYS A 1 11.02 -12.61 9.85
CA CYS A 1 12.09 -13.62 9.71
C CYS A 1 13.52 -13.02 9.64
N PRO A 2 13.95 -12.14 10.56
CA PRO A 2 15.29 -11.53 10.48
C PRO A 2 16.44 -12.52 10.76
N HIS A 3 16.21 -13.56 11.56
CA HIS A 3 17.22 -14.54 11.97
C HIS A 3 17.01 -15.93 11.34
N ALA A 4 16.52 -15.98 10.09
CA ALA A 4 16.29 -17.26 9.41
C ALA A 4 17.60 -18.04 9.24
N GLY A 5 17.60 -19.32 9.66
CA GLY A 5 18.72 -20.25 9.54
C GLY A 5 18.92 -20.80 8.13
N LYS A 6 19.61 -21.95 8.02
CA LYS A 6 19.82 -22.63 6.72
C LYS A 6 18.49 -23.10 6.13
N ALA A 7 18.34 -22.97 4.83
CA ALA A 7 17.18 -23.48 4.11
C ALA A 7 17.18 -25.02 4.12
N VAL A 8 16.03 -25.62 4.42
CA VAL A 8 15.84 -27.08 4.47
C VAL A 8 15.08 -27.63 3.27
N GLN A 9 14.38 -26.76 2.52
CA GLN A 9 13.57 -27.14 1.38
C GLN A 9 13.62 -26.05 0.30
N VAL A 10 13.52 -26.46 -0.95
CA VAL A 10 13.37 -25.58 -2.12
C VAL A 10 12.02 -25.87 -2.77
N VAL A 11 11.26 -24.82 -3.07
CA VAL A 11 9.97 -24.89 -3.76
C VAL A 11 10.05 -24.03 -5.02
N ARG A 12 9.65 -24.58 -6.17
CA ARG A 12 9.55 -23.83 -7.43
C ARG A 12 8.10 -23.40 -7.67
N LEU A 13 7.94 -22.13 -7.99
CA LEU A 13 6.66 -21.51 -8.31
C LEU A 13 6.74 -20.90 -9.71
N HIS A 14 5.71 -21.13 -10.51
CA HIS A 14 5.50 -20.52 -11.81
C HIS A 14 4.44 -19.43 -11.68
N LEU A 15 4.83 -18.17 -11.88
CA LEU A 15 3.91 -17.03 -11.84
C LEU A 15 3.58 -16.61 -13.27
N LEU A 16 2.33 -16.82 -13.68
CA LEU A 16 1.84 -16.61 -15.04
C LEU A 16 0.84 -15.46 -15.07
N LYS A 17 0.99 -14.57 -16.05
CA LYS A 17 0.03 -13.48 -16.29
C LYS A 17 -1.39 -14.06 -16.46
N MET A 18 -2.44 -13.50 -15.86
CA MET A 18 -2.48 -12.25 -15.08
C MET A 18 -2.14 -12.41 -13.60
N ASN A 19 -2.65 -13.47 -12.96
CA ASN A 19 -2.57 -13.68 -11.51
C ASN A 19 -2.47 -15.17 -11.15
N VAL A 20 -2.02 -16.03 -12.07
CA VAL A 20 -1.99 -17.49 -11.89
C VAL A 20 -0.66 -17.91 -11.27
N ALA A 21 -0.71 -18.67 -10.18
CA ALA A 21 0.46 -19.34 -9.60
C ALA A 21 0.32 -20.85 -9.77
N ALA A 22 1.38 -21.54 -10.16
CA ALA A 22 1.41 -22.98 -10.29
C ALA A 22 2.70 -23.60 -9.74
N ASP A 23 2.65 -24.86 -9.34
CA ASP A 23 3.83 -25.65 -8.96
C ASP A 23 4.10 -26.81 -9.94
N GLU A 24 5.19 -27.53 -9.70
CA GLU A 24 5.60 -28.68 -10.52
C GLU A 24 4.67 -29.90 -10.36
N LYS A 25 3.77 -29.90 -9.38
CA LYS A 25 2.79 -30.96 -9.13
C LYS A 25 1.45 -30.72 -9.83
N GLY A 26 1.34 -29.63 -10.58
CA GLY A 26 0.11 -29.25 -11.28
C GLY A 26 -0.92 -28.54 -10.40
N ASN A 27 -0.58 -28.18 -9.16
CA ASN A 27 -1.47 -27.35 -8.35
C ASN A 27 -1.55 -25.95 -8.95
N GLN A 28 -2.74 -25.34 -8.86
CA GLN A 28 -2.96 -23.96 -9.27
C GLN A 28 -3.49 -23.12 -8.12
N GLY A 29 -3.15 -21.84 -8.16
CA GLY A 29 -3.51 -20.84 -7.17
C GLY A 29 -3.34 -19.44 -7.76
N THR A 30 -3.23 -18.45 -6.89
CA THR A 30 -3.19 -17.05 -7.31
C THR A 30 -1.98 -16.32 -6.76
N PHE A 31 -1.53 -15.30 -7.48
CA PHE A 31 -0.59 -14.32 -6.93
C PHE A 31 -1.02 -12.90 -7.25
N THR A 32 -0.56 -11.97 -6.43
CA THR A 32 -0.63 -10.54 -6.72
C THR A 32 0.70 -9.88 -6.40
N ILE A 33 1.07 -8.90 -7.23
CA ILE A 33 2.09 -7.95 -6.81
C ILE A 33 1.46 -6.98 -5.81
N ILE A 34 2.22 -6.61 -4.78
CA ILE A 34 1.81 -5.60 -3.80
C ILE A 34 2.51 -4.31 -4.19
N TYR A 35 1.80 -3.49 -4.97
CA TYR A 35 2.31 -2.26 -5.53
C TYR A 35 3.62 -2.49 -6.32
N ASN A 36 4.73 -1.91 -5.86
CA ASN A 36 6.09 -2.17 -6.36
C ASN A 36 7.01 -2.73 -5.27
N GLN A 37 6.43 -3.21 -4.16
CA GLN A 37 7.16 -3.53 -2.92
C GLN A 37 7.47 -5.02 -2.79
N GLY A 38 6.56 -5.89 -3.24
CA GLY A 38 6.66 -7.32 -3.04
C GLY A 38 5.52 -8.07 -3.72
N PHE A 39 5.26 -9.28 -3.25
CA PHE A 39 4.17 -10.11 -3.75
C PHE A 39 3.55 -10.95 -2.65
N GLU A 40 2.32 -11.39 -2.89
CA GLU A 40 1.67 -12.49 -2.16
C GLU A 40 1.30 -13.60 -3.15
N VAL A 41 1.55 -14.86 -2.79
CA VAL A 41 1.13 -16.06 -3.52
C VAL A 41 0.28 -16.93 -2.60
N VAL A 42 -0.86 -17.40 -3.08
CA VAL A 42 -1.71 -18.40 -2.42
C VAL A 42 -1.74 -19.64 -3.31
N LEU A 43 -1.13 -20.74 -2.86
CA LEU A 43 -1.00 -21.98 -3.64
C LEU A 43 -0.94 -23.20 -2.71
N ALA A 44 -1.64 -24.27 -3.08
CA ALA A 44 -1.58 -25.57 -2.39
C ALA A 44 -1.78 -25.48 -0.87
N GLY A 45 -2.71 -24.62 -0.42
CA GLY A 45 -2.99 -24.43 1.01
C GLY A 45 -1.98 -23.57 1.77
N TYR A 46 -1.02 -22.93 1.10
CA TYR A 46 -0.03 -22.03 1.68
C TYR A 46 -0.11 -20.61 1.12
N LYS A 47 0.24 -19.63 1.96
CA LYS A 47 0.43 -18.23 1.61
C LYS A 47 1.92 -17.87 1.71
N TRP A 48 2.45 -17.19 0.70
CA TRP A 48 3.82 -16.74 0.63
C TRP A 48 3.84 -15.23 0.49
N PHE A 49 4.54 -14.52 1.36
CA PHE A 49 4.70 -13.07 1.28
C PHE A 49 6.16 -12.66 1.46
N ALA A 50 6.65 -11.81 0.56
CA ALA A 50 7.96 -11.18 0.70
C ALA A 50 8.04 -9.83 0.01
N PHE A 51 8.85 -8.94 0.57
CA PHE A 51 9.34 -7.74 -0.11
C PHE A 51 10.45 -8.10 -1.10
N PHE A 52 10.52 -7.38 -2.21
CA PHE A 52 11.67 -7.43 -3.13
C PHE A 52 12.94 -6.98 -2.41
N ASN A 53 14.07 -7.56 -2.84
CA ASN A 53 15.35 -7.28 -2.23
C ASN A 53 15.91 -5.91 -2.68
N PHE A 54 16.70 -5.28 -1.82
CA PHE A 54 17.45 -4.08 -2.14
C PHE A 54 18.67 -3.94 -1.23
N THR A 55 19.73 -3.35 -1.76
CA THR A 55 20.92 -2.97 -0.99
C THR A 55 21.05 -1.46 -0.92
N GLN A 56 21.73 -0.99 0.12
CA GLN A 56 22.02 0.42 0.31
C GLN A 56 23.48 0.59 0.70
N VAL A 57 24.21 1.41 -0.06
CA VAL A 57 25.59 1.81 0.24
C VAL A 57 25.63 3.33 0.33
N GLY A 58 25.76 3.85 1.55
CA GLY A 58 25.61 5.28 1.81
C GLY A 58 24.23 5.79 1.39
N THR A 59 24.20 6.64 0.36
CA THR A 59 22.95 7.21 -0.20
C THR A 59 22.45 6.46 -1.43
N VAL A 60 23.22 5.53 -2.00
CA VAL A 60 22.83 4.80 -3.21
C VAL A 60 21.99 3.59 -2.83
N VAL A 61 20.84 3.43 -3.48
CA VAL A 61 19.92 2.30 -3.27
C VAL A 61 19.82 1.49 -4.56
N THR A 62 20.16 0.21 -4.49
CA THR A 62 20.09 -0.71 -5.63
C THR A 62 18.95 -1.69 -5.42
N SER A 63 17.97 -1.67 -6.33
CA SER A 63 16.82 -2.58 -6.28
C SER A 63 17.17 -3.91 -6.97
N LEU A 64 17.03 -5.01 -6.25
CA LEU A 64 17.30 -6.38 -6.71
C LEU A 64 15.97 -7.11 -6.91
N CYS A 65 15.19 -6.69 -7.92
CA CYS A 65 13.80 -7.14 -8.11
C CYS A 65 13.64 -8.64 -8.42
N ALA A 66 14.70 -9.32 -8.85
CA ALA A 66 14.68 -10.76 -9.08
C ALA A 66 14.90 -11.60 -7.81
N GLU A 67 15.09 -10.93 -6.67
CA GLU A 67 15.31 -11.55 -5.37
C GLU A 67 14.35 -10.97 -4.34
N THR A 68 14.16 -11.68 -3.23
CA THR A 68 13.36 -11.21 -2.11
C THR A 68 14.21 -11.00 -0.86
N ARG A 69 13.74 -10.12 0.03
CA ARG A 69 14.15 -10.19 1.44
C ARG A 69 13.63 -11.50 2.05
N ALA A 70 14.05 -11.80 3.28
CA ALA A 70 13.48 -12.90 4.04
C ALA A 70 11.98 -12.66 4.22
N GLY A 71 11.17 -13.51 3.59
CA GLY A 71 9.72 -13.50 3.65
C GLY A 71 9.15 -14.50 4.64
N TRP A 72 7.83 -14.59 4.65
CA TRP A 72 7.06 -15.51 5.46
C TRP A 72 6.22 -16.43 4.57
N VAL A 73 6.23 -17.71 4.91
CA VAL A 73 5.29 -18.68 4.35
C VAL A 73 4.56 -19.38 5.49
N HIS A 74 3.25 -19.55 5.34
CA HIS A 74 2.46 -20.31 6.29
C HIS A 74 1.24 -20.93 5.61
N ASP A 75 0.64 -21.97 6.21
CA ASP A 75 -0.61 -22.50 5.70
C ASP A 75 -1.74 -21.46 5.80
N VAL A 76 -2.81 -21.62 5.03
CA VAL A 76 -3.90 -20.63 4.95
C VAL A 76 -4.61 -20.36 6.29
N LEU A 77 -4.48 -21.25 7.29
CA LEU A 77 -5.01 -21.09 8.64
C LEU A 77 -4.03 -20.40 9.59
N GLY A 78 -2.77 -20.21 9.18
CA GLY A 78 -1.73 -19.53 9.94
C GLY A 78 -1.13 -20.37 11.06
N ARG A 79 -1.09 -21.70 10.92
CA ARG A 79 -0.60 -22.61 11.98
C ARG A 79 0.90 -22.89 11.85
N ASN A 80 1.33 -23.40 10.71
CA ASN A 80 2.69 -23.81 10.42
C ASN A 80 3.41 -22.71 9.65
N TRP A 81 4.42 -22.10 10.27
CA TRP A 81 5.18 -20.99 9.71
C TRP A 81 6.58 -21.41 9.34
N ALA A 82 7.09 -20.85 8.23
CA ALA A 82 8.49 -20.88 7.89
C ALA A 82 8.93 -19.55 7.28
N CYS A 83 10.25 -19.38 7.21
CA CYS A 83 10.89 -18.26 6.56
C CYS A 83 11.41 -18.71 5.20
N PHE A 84 11.38 -17.82 4.20
CA PHE A 84 11.92 -18.14 2.87
C PHE A 84 12.67 -16.95 2.25
N ARG A 85 13.50 -17.24 1.26
CA ARG A 85 14.05 -16.25 0.32
C ARG A 85 13.79 -16.75 -1.09
N GLY A 86 13.28 -15.87 -1.95
CA GLY A 86 13.01 -16.15 -3.35
C GLY A 86 14.09 -15.61 -4.26
N ARG A 87 14.37 -16.34 -5.34
CA ARG A 87 15.22 -15.89 -6.45
C ARG A 87 14.60 -16.33 -7.77
N GLN A 88 14.52 -15.43 -8.74
CA GLN A 88 14.07 -15.74 -10.09
C GLN A 88 15.13 -16.56 -10.83
N VAL A 89 14.72 -17.63 -11.51
CA VAL A 89 15.63 -18.53 -12.22
C VAL A 89 16.33 -17.84 -13.39
N LYS A 90 15.60 -17.02 -14.16
CA LYS A 90 16.13 -16.24 -15.29
C LYS A 90 15.86 -14.75 -15.06
N PRO A 91 16.73 -14.04 -14.31
CA PRO A 91 16.52 -12.63 -14.02
C PRO A 91 16.69 -11.76 -15.28
N ARG A 92 15.90 -10.69 -15.38
CA ARG A 92 16.21 -9.55 -16.27
C ARG A 92 17.26 -8.65 -15.59
N SER A 93 17.94 -7.82 -16.38
CA SER A 93 18.99 -6.90 -15.90
C SER A 93 18.52 -5.98 -14.76
N TRP A 94 19.44 -5.67 -13.86
CA TRP A 94 19.23 -4.87 -12.65
C TRP A 94 19.05 -3.38 -12.96
N ARG A 95 18.41 -2.64 -12.06
CA ARG A 95 18.33 -1.18 -12.11
C ARG A 95 18.89 -0.57 -10.83
N ALA A 96 19.96 0.19 -10.96
CA ALA A 96 20.48 1.04 -9.88
C ALA A 96 19.76 2.40 -9.92
N HIS A 97 19.40 2.92 -8.75
CA HIS A 97 18.84 4.26 -8.63
C HIS A 97 19.67 5.06 -7.63
N ALA A 98 20.28 6.15 -8.08
CA ALA A 98 20.88 7.11 -7.14
C ALA A 98 19.76 7.80 -6.34
N ALA A 99 19.91 7.91 -5.02
CA ALA A 99 19.02 8.78 -4.26
C ALA A 99 19.21 10.22 -4.76
N CYS A 100 18.10 10.88 -5.08
CA CYS A 100 18.14 12.26 -5.56
C CYS A 100 18.68 13.18 -4.46
N LEU A 101 19.94 13.63 -4.60
CA LEU A 101 20.65 14.51 -3.67
C LEU A 101 20.02 15.91 -3.59
N LEU A 102 19.51 16.43 -4.72
CA LEU A 102 18.77 17.71 -4.82
C LEU A 102 17.59 17.81 -3.85
N ALA A 103 16.99 16.67 -3.52
CA ALA A 103 15.83 16.63 -2.66
C ALA A 103 16.17 16.67 -1.15
N LYS A 104 17.45 16.85 -0.78
CA LYS A 104 17.87 17.14 0.62
C LYS A 104 17.76 18.63 0.95
N GLN A 105 18.26 19.53 0.11
CA GLN A 105 18.23 20.98 0.38
C GLN A 105 16.79 21.52 0.39
N VAL A 106 15.99 21.15 -0.60
CA VAL A 106 14.57 21.53 -0.71
C VAL A 106 13.75 21.05 0.49
N ARG A 107 14.18 19.96 1.16
CA ARG A 107 13.47 19.36 2.28
C ARG A 107 13.36 20.27 3.49
N HIS A 108 14.36 21.11 3.71
CA HIS A 108 14.46 21.99 4.88
C HIS A 108 13.84 23.36 4.65
N MET A 109 13.46 23.69 3.40
CA MET A 109 12.74 24.94 3.13
C MET A 109 11.39 24.92 3.83
N LEU A 110 11.05 26.03 4.47
CA LEU A 110 9.75 26.22 5.09
C LEU A 110 8.68 26.39 4.02
N TYR A 111 7.50 25.86 4.29
CA TYR A 111 6.33 26.13 3.48
C TYR A 111 5.89 27.57 3.69
N GLU A 112 5.80 28.30 2.60
CA GLU A 112 5.24 29.64 2.54
C GLU A 112 3.92 29.60 1.79
N HIS A 113 2.87 30.11 2.44
CA HIS A 113 1.57 30.24 1.81
C HIS A 113 1.63 31.27 0.67
N ASN A 114 1.11 30.89 -0.50
CA ASN A 114 1.01 31.77 -1.66
C ASN A 114 -0.46 31.96 -2.09
N ALA A 115 -1.07 33.06 -1.66
CA ALA A 115 -2.47 33.40 -1.97
C ALA A 115 -2.71 33.53 -3.48
N ALA A 116 -1.77 34.13 -4.23
CA ALA A 116 -1.87 34.28 -5.67
C ALA A 116 -1.87 32.92 -6.39
N PHE A 117 -1.08 31.95 -5.91
CA PHE A 117 -1.10 30.59 -6.43
C PHE A 117 -2.44 29.89 -6.15
N VAL A 118 -2.98 30.03 -4.94
CA VAL A 118 -4.30 29.50 -4.60
C VAL A 118 -5.38 30.08 -5.51
N GLN A 119 -5.33 31.38 -5.79
CA GLN A 119 -6.26 32.03 -6.72
C GLN A 119 -6.13 31.48 -8.14
N ARG A 120 -4.90 31.40 -8.70
CA ARG A 120 -4.69 30.81 -10.03
C ARG A 120 -5.23 29.39 -10.16
N VAL A 121 -5.09 28.56 -9.12
CA VAL A 121 -5.65 27.20 -9.09
C VAL A 121 -7.18 27.22 -9.11
N ASN A 122 -7.80 28.13 -8.35
CA ASN A 122 -9.26 28.27 -8.31
C ASN A 122 -9.84 28.90 -9.58
N ASP A 123 -9.09 29.74 -10.28
CA ASP A 123 -9.53 30.33 -11.55
C ASP A 123 -9.49 29.29 -12.68
N ALA A 124 -8.56 28.33 -12.62
CA ALA A 124 -8.37 27.31 -13.64
C ALA A 124 -9.36 26.13 -13.58
N GLN A 125 -10.10 25.94 -12.49
CA GLN A 125 -11.05 24.84 -12.34
C GLN A 125 -12.20 25.16 -11.38
N ARG A 126 -13.32 24.43 -11.49
CA ARG A 126 -14.54 24.66 -10.66
C ARG A 126 -14.99 23.45 -9.84
N SER A 127 -14.31 22.31 -9.96
CA SER A 127 -14.67 21.03 -9.33
C SER A 127 -14.34 20.94 -7.84
N TRP A 128 -13.42 21.78 -7.36
CA TRP A 128 -13.02 21.86 -5.96
C TRP A 128 -12.49 23.27 -5.67
N ARG A 129 -12.23 23.59 -4.40
CA ARG A 129 -11.65 24.88 -4.00
C ARG A 129 -10.37 24.67 -3.21
N ALA A 130 -9.27 25.24 -3.70
CA ALA A 130 -8.02 25.35 -2.98
C ALA A 130 -8.17 26.38 -1.85
N VAL A 131 -7.71 26.04 -0.65
CA VAL A 131 -7.72 26.91 0.54
C VAL A 131 -6.41 26.79 1.31
N ARG A 132 -6.11 27.81 2.12
CA ARG A 132 -4.99 27.77 3.08
C ARG A 132 -5.35 26.86 4.25
N TYR A 133 -4.37 26.07 4.69
CA TYR A 133 -4.45 25.28 5.92
C TYR A 133 -3.44 25.83 6.92
N PRO A 134 -3.85 26.62 7.94
CA PRO A 134 -2.93 27.23 8.89
C PRO A 134 -2.01 26.22 9.60
N LEU A 135 -2.47 24.98 9.77
CA LEU A 135 -1.69 23.90 10.38
C LEU A 135 -0.45 23.47 9.58
N TYR A 136 -0.29 23.96 8.34
CA TYR A 136 0.88 23.73 7.50
C TYR A 136 1.88 24.89 7.55
N ASP A 137 1.50 26.03 8.11
CA ASP A 137 2.40 27.17 8.24
C ASP A 137 3.56 26.81 9.17
N GLY A 138 4.79 27.13 8.75
CA GLY A 138 6.00 26.80 9.50
C GLY A 138 6.46 25.33 9.39
N LEU A 139 5.73 24.45 8.70
CA LEU A 139 6.25 23.12 8.37
C LEU A 139 7.23 23.21 7.21
N SER A 140 8.29 22.41 7.25
CA SER A 140 9.18 22.22 6.12
C SER A 140 8.49 21.45 4.99
N LEU A 141 8.94 21.65 3.75
CA LEU A 141 8.46 20.87 2.59
C LEU A 141 8.68 19.36 2.81
N GLY A 142 9.71 18.98 3.57
CA GLY A 142 9.96 17.60 3.98
C GLY A 142 8.91 17.01 4.91
N GLU A 143 8.40 17.80 5.85
CA GLU A 143 7.33 17.41 6.76
C GLU A 143 5.99 17.31 6.03
N LEU A 144 5.69 18.27 5.16
CA LEU A 144 4.50 18.20 4.29
C LEU A 144 4.53 16.97 3.38
N THR A 145 5.68 16.68 2.78
CA THR A 145 5.86 15.45 1.97
C THR A 145 5.61 14.19 2.80
N ARG A 146 6.06 14.17 4.07
CA ARG A 146 5.85 13.02 4.96
C ARG A 146 4.37 12.85 5.32
N ARG A 147 3.67 13.95 5.62
CA ARG A 147 2.23 13.97 5.87
C ARG A 147 1.42 13.49 4.65
N ALA A 148 1.89 13.80 3.45
CA ALA A 148 1.28 13.35 2.19
C ALA A 148 1.57 11.87 1.82
N GLY A 149 2.19 11.09 2.70
CA GLY A 149 2.51 9.67 2.44
C GLY A 149 3.89 9.45 1.80
N GLY A 150 4.76 10.45 1.81
CA GLY A 150 6.12 10.36 1.28
C GLY A 150 6.24 10.81 -0.18
N ARG A 151 7.34 10.44 -0.83
CA ARG A 151 7.55 10.78 -2.25
C ARG A 151 6.68 9.88 -3.13
N ALA A 152 6.08 10.47 -4.16
CA ALA A 152 5.37 9.71 -5.17
C ALA A 152 6.30 8.64 -5.77
N SER A 153 5.84 7.39 -5.79
CA SER A 153 6.63 6.33 -6.43
C SER A 153 6.53 6.46 -7.95
N ARG A 154 7.65 6.14 -8.63
CA ARG A 154 7.70 6.09 -10.09
C ARG A 154 7.16 4.74 -10.56
N ILE A 155 5.93 4.72 -11.06
CA ILE A 155 5.32 3.53 -11.67
C ILE A 155 5.46 3.68 -13.19
N HIS A 156 6.24 2.80 -13.81
CA HIS A 156 6.41 2.78 -15.27
C HIS A 156 5.17 2.16 -15.93
N GLY A 157 4.22 3.03 -16.31
CA GLY A 157 2.98 2.61 -16.96
C GLY A 157 1.96 2.10 -15.94
N ARG A 158 0.89 2.88 -15.73
CA ARG A 158 -0.27 2.38 -14.98
C ARG A 158 -1.05 1.45 -15.92
N PRO A 159 -1.52 0.28 -15.45
CA PRO A 159 -2.44 -0.54 -16.22
C PRO A 159 -3.63 0.31 -16.66
N LYS A 160 -4.02 0.22 -17.93
CA LYS A 160 -5.28 0.84 -18.37
C LYS A 160 -6.44 0.13 -17.65
N PRO A 161 -7.49 0.86 -17.25
CA PRO A 161 -8.70 0.22 -16.75
C PRO A 161 -9.20 -0.84 -17.73
N ALA A 162 -9.75 -1.94 -17.18
CA ALA A 162 -10.41 -2.94 -18.01
C ALA A 162 -11.58 -2.29 -18.78
N VAL A 163 -11.85 -2.80 -19.98
CA VAL A 163 -13.01 -2.36 -20.77
C VAL A 163 -14.27 -2.72 -20.00
N VAL A 164 -15.19 -1.77 -19.86
CA VAL A 164 -16.49 -2.00 -19.22
C VAL A 164 -17.32 -2.88 -20.16
N THR A 165 -17.58 -4.11 -19.75
CA THR A 165 -18.44 -5.05 -20.48
C THR A 165 -19.91 -4.69 -20.27
N GLU A 166 -20.78 -5.21 -21.14
CA GLU A 166 -22.23 -5.05 -20.99
C GLU A 166 -22.74 -5.69 -19.68
N GLU A 167 -22.15 -6.81 -19.27
CA GLU A 167 -22.41 -7.42 -17.97
C GLU A 167 -22.06 -6.48 -16.81
N THR A 168 -20.86 -5.89 -16.81
CA THR A 168 -20.47 -4.91 -15.79
C THR A 168 -21.39 -3.70 -15.79
N ARG A 169 -21.84 -3.24 -16.96
CA ARG A 169 -22.82 -2.14 -17.07
C ARG A 169 -24.16 -2.51 -16.43
N ARG A 170 -24.66 -3.73 -16.69
CA ARG A 170 -25.90 -4.24 -16.08
C ARG A 170 -25.76 -4.37 -14.56
N LEU A 171 -24.66 -4.93 -14.07
CA LEU A 171 -24.38 -5.00 -12.63
C LEU A 171 -24.36 -3.61 -12.00
N ALA A 172 -23.68 -2.65 -12.64
CA ALA A 172 -23.63 -1.26 -12.17
C ALA A 172 -25.02 -0.60 -12.16
N SER A 173 -25.93 -0.95 -13.07
CA SER A 173 -27.28 -0.38 -13.12
C SER A 173 -28.17 -0.76 -11.92
N SER A 174 -27.85 -1.86 -11.22
CA SER A 174 -28.54 -2.27 -9.99
C SER A 174 -28.04 -1.55 -8.73
N LEU A 175 -26.94 -0.79 -8.83
CA LEU A 175 -26.39 -0.04 -7.71
C LEU A 175 -27.11 1.31 -7.56
N PRO A 176 -27.20 1.85 -6.34
CA PRO A 176 -27.77 3.18 -6.13
C PRO A 176 -26.92 4.24 -6.82
N THR A 177 -27.57 5.32 -7.28
CA THR A 177 -26.91 6.45 -7.97
C THR A 177 -25.93 7.20 -7.08
N SER A 178 -26.11 7.14 -5.76
CA SER A 178 -25.21 7.68 -4.75
C SER A 178 -25.14 6.74 -3.54
N TRP A 179 -24.02 6.74 -2.84
CA TRP A 179 -23.82 5.95 -1.64
C TRP A 179 -22.91 6.68 -0.67
N ASP A 180 -23.31 6.76 0.60
CA ASP A 180 -22.50 7.31 1.67
C ASP A 180 -22.66 6.45 2.93
N TRP A 181 -21.60 5.75 3.32
CA TRP A 181 -21.60 4.95 4.55
C TRP A 181 -21.78 5.79 5.83
N ARG A 182 -21.66 7.11 5.75
CA ARG A 182 -21.98 8.02 6.86
C ARG A 182 -23.48 8.23 7.04
N ASN A 183 -24.28 7.87 6.04
CA ASN A 183 -25.73 8.00 6.06
C ASN A 183 -26.38 6.93 5.18
N VAL A 184 -26.54 5.73 5.74
CA VAL A 184 -27.38 4.68 5.16
C VAL A 184 -28.67 4.66 5.96
N ASN A 185 -29.73 5.23 5.40
CA ASN A 185 -31.05 5.38 6.04
C ASN A 185 -30.98 6.04 7.44
N GLY A 186 -30.16 7.10 7.58
CA GLY A 186 -29.97 7.81 8.84
C GLY A 186 -28.89 7.24 9.76
N ILE A 187 -28.27 6.11 9.40
CA ILE A 187 -27.27 5.42 10.23
C ILE A 187 -25.86 5.69 9.68
N ASN A 188 -24.94 6.05 10.59
CA ASN A 188 -23.53 6.28 10.29
C ASN A 188 -22.67 5.06 10.65
N TYR A 189 -22.00 4.47 9.66
CA TYR A 189 -21.09 3.33 9.80
C TYR A 189 -19.61 3.71 9.78
N VAL A 190 -19.25 4.98 9.67
CA VAL A 190 -17.84 5.44 9.58
C VAL A 190 -17.38 5.96 10.94
N SER A 191 -16.17 5.58 11.35
CA SER A 191 -15.55 6.07 12.59
C SER A 191 -15.16 7.56 12.50
N PRO A 192 -14.98 8.24 13.64
CA PRO A 192 -14.57 9.65 13.64
C PRO A 192 -13.27 9.88 12.88
N ILE A 193 -13.13 11.07 12.29
CA ILE A 193 -11.89 11.51 11.65
C ILE A 193 -10.78 11.60 12.70
N ARG A 194 -9.57 11.14 12.35
CA ARG A 194 -8.39 11.15 13.22
C ARG A 194 -7.21 11.82 12.51
N ASN A 195 -6.17 12.15 13.27
CA ASN A 195 -4.98 12.83 12.77
C ASN A 195 -3.73 11.94 12.93
N GLN A 196 -3.07 11.61 11.81
CA GLN A 196 -1.81 10.84 11.80
C GLN A 196 -0.59 11.64 12.28
N GLY A 197 -0.73 12.96 12.44
CA GLY A 197 0.32 13.86 12.86
C GLY A 197 1.44 13.95 11.82
N SER A 198 2.68 14.02 12.29
CA SER A 198 3.88 14.06 11.46
C SER A 198 4.34 12.66 10.99
N CYS A 199 3.72 11.58 11.47
CA CYS A 199 4.07 10.23 11.06
C CYS A 199 3.54 9.93 9.66
N GLY A 200 4.31 9.20 8.84
CA GLY A 200 3.89 8.72 7.51
C GLY A 200 2.98 7.48 7.61
N SER A 201 2.00 7.48 8.51
CA SER A 201 1.20 6.31 8.90
C SER A 201 -0.18 6.27 8.23
N CYS A 202 -0.38 6.98 7.12
CA CYS A 202 -1.65 6.99 6.37
C CYS A 202 -2.15 5.58 6.05
N TYR A 203 -1.25 4.65 5.74
CA TYR A 203 -1.55 3.24 5.46
C TYR A 203 -2.16 2.50 6.67
N SER A 204 -1.76 2.87 7.89
CA SER A 204 -2.30 2.30 9.12
C SER A 204 -3.69 2.88 9.42
N PHE A 205 -3.84 4.20 9.28
CA PHE A 205 -5.14 4.87 9.47
C PHE A 205 -6.19 4.39 8.46
N SER A 206 -5.83 4.26 7.18
CA SER A 206 -6.77 3.76 6.16
C SER A 206 -7.19 2.32 6.43
N SER A 207 -6.23 1.47 6.83
CA SER A 207 -6.50 0.06 7.16
C SER A 207 -7.44 -0.07 8.37
N MET A 208 -7.17 0.68 9.46
CA MET A 208 -7.98 0.63 10.66
C MET A 208 -9.38 1.19 10.42
N ALA A 209 -9.50 2.35 9.78
CA ALA A 209 -10.80 2.96 9.49
C ALA A 209 -11.69 2.06 8.61
N MET A 210 -11.10 1.35 7.64
CA MET A 210 -11.82 0.35 6.84
C MET A 210 -12.36 -0.80 7.71
N LEU A 211 -11.55 -1.36 8.61
CA LEU A 211 -11.97 -2.46 9.48
C LEU A 211 -13.01 -2.02 10.51
N GLU A 212 -12.82 -0.85 11.13
CA GLU A 212 -13.79 -0.23 12.03
C GLU A 212 -15.16 -0.05 11.35
N ALA A 213 -15.17 0.47 10.13
CA ALA A 213 -16.40 0.64 9.37
C ALA A 213 -17.05 -0.71 9.02
N ARG A 214 -16.27 -1.70 8.60
CA ARG A 214 -16.78 -3.05 8.30
C ARG A 214 -17.36 -3.75 9.53
N ILE A 215 -16.75 -3.59 10.71
CA ILE A 215 -17.30 -4.11 11.97
C ILE A 215 -18.65 -3.45 12.27
N ARG A 216 -18.75 -2.13 12.12
CA ARG A 216 -20.02 -1.41 12.29
C ARG A 216 -21.07 -1.92 11.29
N ILE A 217 -20.71 -2.13 10.02
CA ILE A 217 -21.64 -2.65 9.00
C ILE A 217 -22.13 -4.06 9.41
N LEU A 218 -21.21 -4.97 9.72
CA LEU A 218 -21.53 -6.36 10.06
C LEU A 218 -22.39 -6.49 11.33
N THR A 219 -22.21 -5.58 12.28
CA THR A 219 -22.88 -5.62 13.59
C THR A 219 -24.07 -4.66 13.67
N ASN A 220 -24.46 -4.06 12.55
CA ASN A 220 -25.47 -3.01 12.47
C ASN A 220 -25.26 -1.89 13.52
N ALA A 221 -24.04 -1.37 13.58
CA ALA A 221 -23.55 -0.36 14.51
C ALA A 221 -23.62 -0.71 16.01
N SER A 222 -23.95 -1.96 16.38
CA SER A 222 -23.89 -2.39 17.79
C SER A 222 -22.46 -2.48 18.34
N GLN A 223 -21.46 -2.66 17.47
CA GLN A 223 -20.04 -2.56 17.83
C GLN A 223 -19.38 -1.39 17.11
N THR A 224 -18.76 -0.49 17.88
CA THR A 224 -18.09 0.71 17.35
C THR A 224 -16.64 0.82 17.84
N PRO A 225 -15.79 -0.22 17.66
CA PRO A 225 -14.42 -0.16 18.15
C PRO A 225 -13.61 0.93 17.43
N ILE A 226 -12.55 1.39 18.10
CA ILE A 226 -11.48 2.17 17.51
C ILE A 226 -10.20 1.34 17.62
N LEU A 227 -9.65 0.96 16.47
CA LEU A 227 -8.50 0.08 16.40
C LEU A 227 -7.19 0.88 16.52
N SER A 228 -6.16 0.22 17.05
CA SER A 228 -4.86 0.83 17.32
C SER A 228 -4.02 0.94 16.06
N THR A 229 -3.99 2.13 15.47
CA THR A 229 -3.07 2.45 14.37
C THR A 229 -1.60 2.35 14.80
N GLN A 230 -1.31 2.65 16.07
CA GLN A 230 0.04 2.60 16.63
C GLN A 230 0.57 1.17 16.76
N GLN A 231 -0.30 0.17 16.96
CA GLN A 231 0.14 -1.22 17.00
C GLN A 231 0.73 -1.66 15.64
N ILE A 232 0.07 -1.30 14.53
CA ILE A 232 0.62 -1.57 13.19
C ILE A 232 1.95 -0.84 13.02
N VAL A 233 2.03 0.41 13.48
CA VAL A 233 3.24 1.22 13.33
C VAL A 233 4.41 0.59 14.08
N SER A 234 4.24 0.37 15.39
CA SER A 234 5.34 -0.07 16.25
C SER A 234 5.70 -1.56 16.09
N CYS A 235 4.77 -2.41 15.65
CA CYS A 235 4.95 -3.87 15.75
C CYS A 235 4.99 -4.59 14.39
N SER A 236 4.28 -4.08 13.38
CA SER A 236 4.13 -4.82 12.11
C SER A 236 5.47 -4.98 11.40
N LYS A 237 5.73 -6.18 10.90
CA LYS A 237 6.88 -6.45 10.02
C LYS A 237 6.50 -6.39 8.53
N PHE A 238 5.23 -6.11 8.24
CA PHE A 238 4.70 -5.99 6.88
C PHE A 238 4.58 -4.53 6.41
N SER A 239 5.12 -3.58 7.18
CA SER A 239 5.20 -2.16 6.86
C SER A 239 6.53 -1.56 7.36
N GLN A 240 6.78 -0.27 7.08
CA GLN A 240 8.08 0.40 7.33
C GLN A 240 7.99 1.62 8.25
N GLY A 241 6.97 1.73 9.07
CA GLY A 241 6.88 2.81 10.04
C GLY A 241 6.30 2.29 11.32
#